data_AF-A0A2N6F9E2-F1
#
_entry.id   AF-A0A2N6F9E2-F1
#
_cell.length_a   1.000
_cell.length_b   1.000
_cell.length_c   1.000
_cell.angle_alpha   90.00
_cell.angle_beta   90.00
_cell.angle_gamma   90.00
#
_symmetry.space_group_name_H-M   'P 1'
#
loop_
_entity.id
_entity.type
_entity.pdbx_description
1 polymer ?
#
loop_
_entity_poly.entity_id
_entity_poly.type
_entity_poly.pdbx_seq_one_letter_code
_entity_poly.pdbx_strand_id
1 'polypeptide(L)' 'MSVSDLRNPHHNLLRELANKQLGQVLFDEPLSRHTSWKIGGPADVLVEPGSAEQVAAVV' A
#
# COMPACT_ATOMS: atom_id res chain seq x y z
N MET A 1 -3.02 -15.07 -7.25
CA MET A 1 -2.28 -15.06 -5.97
C MET A 1 -0.84 -14.77 -6.35
N SER A 2 -0.31 -13.58 -6.03
CA SER A 2 1.04 -13.19 -6.45
C SER A 2 2.06 -13.99 -5.64
N VAL A 3 3.20 -14.36 -6.25
CA VAL A 3 4.31 -15.00 -5.54
C VAL A 3 4.90 -14.12 -4.42
N SER A 4 4.61 -12.82 -4.43
CA SER A 4 4.88 -11.87 -3.33
C SER A 4 4.04 -12.15 -2.09
N ASP A 5 2.76 -12.49 -2.27
CA ASP A 5 1.77 -12.65 -1.19
C ASP A 5 2.09 -13.80 -0.22
N LEU A 6 2.77 -14.84 -0.71
CA LEU A 6 3.14 -16.03 0.08
C LEU A 6 4.32 -15.80 1.03
N ARG A 7 5.05 -14.68 0.88
CA ARG A 7 6.26 -14.37 1.67
C ARG A 7 6.01 -13.35 2.77
N ASN A 8 4.88 -12.65 2.76
CA ASN A 8 4.58 -11.62 3.75
C ASN A 8 3.58 -12.15 4.80
N PRO A 9 3.98 -12.31 6.08
CA PRO A 9 3.11 -12.83 7.13
C PRO A 9 1.89 -11.93 7.41
N HIS A 10 1.91 -10.67 6.94
CA HIS A 10 0.85 -9.70 7.18
C HIS A 10 -0.17 -9.59 6.05
N HIS A 11 -0.15 -10.50 5.07
CA HIS A 11 -0.99 -10.44 3.88
C HIS A 11 -2.49 -10.23 4.16
N ASN A 12 -3.05 -10.92 5.16
CA ASN A 12 -4.46 -10.78 5.52
C ASN A 12 -4.78 -9.40 6.08
N LEU A 13 -3.92 -8.86 6.96
CA LEU A 13 -4.07 -7.52 7.53
C LEU A 13 -4.05 -6.45 6.45
N LEU A 14 -3.12 -6.56 5.51
CA LEU A 14 -2.99 -5.62 4.40
C LEU A 14 -4.23 -5.62 3.49
N ARG A 15 -4.84 -6.79 3.26
CA ARG A 15 -6.11 -6.90 2.52
C ARG A 15 -7.28 -6.27 3.27
N GLU A 16 -7.38 -6.49 4.58
CA GLU A 16 -8.41 -5.86 5.40
C GLU A 16 -8.29 -4.34 5.37
N LEU A 17 -7.05 -3.82 5.42
CA LEU A 17 -6.78 -2.40 5.33
C LEU A 17 -7.21 -1.83 3.97
N ALA A 18 -6.91 -2.54 2.87
CA ALA A 18 -7.32 -2.14 1.53
C ALA A 18 -8.86 -2.04 1.36
N ASN A 19 -9.64 -2.72 2.19
CA ASN A 19 -11.10 -2.67 2.13
C ASN A 19 -11.72 -1.43 2.82
N LYS A 20 -10.94 -0.60 3.52
CA LYS A 20 -11.44 0.52 4.35
C LYS A 20 -11.78 1.83 3.62
N GLN A 21 -12.10 1.83 2.32
CA GLN A 21 -12.37 3.06 1.53
C GLN A 21 -11.33 4.19 1.76
N LEU A 22 -10.06 3.84 1.68
CA LEU A 22 -8.93 4.72 2.00
C LEU A 22 -8.46 5.61 0.84
N GLY A 23 -9.21 5.64 -0.27
CA GLY A 23 -8.75 6.24 -1.53
C GLY A 23 -8.13 5.18 -2.44
N GLN A 24 -7.05 5.53 -3.13
CA GLN A 24 -6.37 4.62 -4.03
C GLN A 24 -5.41 3.72 -3.24
N VAL A 25 -5.47 2.41 -3.51
CA VAL A 25 -4.64 1.40 -2.84
C VAL A 25 -3.91 0.60 -3.90
N LEU A 26 -2.58 0.60 -3.85
CA LEU A 26 -1.69 -0.04 -4.81
C LEU A 26 -0.87 -1.10 -4.10
N PHE A 27 -0.76 -2.28 -4.69
CA PHE A 27 0.06 -3.40 -4.18
C PHE A 27 1.32 -3.56 -5.03
N ASP A 28 2.43 -3.97 -4.40
CA ASP A 28 3.73 -4.18 -5.05
C ASP A 28 4.22 -2.94 -5.84
N GLU A 29 3.81 -1.73 -5.44
CA GLU A 29 4.10 -0.50 -6.20
C GLU A 29 5.54 -0.04 -5.95
N PRO A 30 6.37 0.11 -7.01
CA PRO A 30 7.76 0.52 -6.84
C PRO A 30 7.88 2.00 -6.44
N LEU A 31 8.44 2.24 -5.26
CA LEU A 31 8.61 3.59 -4.69
C LEU A 31 9.53 4.49 -5.54
N SER A 32 10.33 3.92 -6.43
CA SER A 32 11.09 4.70 -7.43
C SER A 32 10.21 5.53 -8.37
N ARG A 33 8.91 5.21 -8.52
CA ARG A 33 7.96 6.02 -9.30
C ARG A 33 7.44 7.24 -8.53
N HIS A 34 7.59 7.25 -7.21
CA HIS A 34 6.97 8.21 -6.29
C HIS A 34 7.98 9.07 -5.52
N THR A 35 9.28 8.83 -5.71
CA THR A 35 10.36 9.60 -5.05
C THR A 35 11.14 10.45 -6.05
N SER A 36 11.57 11.65 -5.63
CA SER A 36 12.31 12.58 -6.51
C SER A 36 13.63 11.99 -7.04
N TRP A 37 14.26 11.13 -6.24
CA TRP A 37 15.53 10.47 -6.57
C TRP A 37 15.33 9.20 -7.42
N LYS A 38 14.08 8.77 -7.62
CA LYS A 38 13.71 7.56 -8.36
C LYS A 38 14.36 6.28 -7.83
N ILE A 39 14.52 6.21 -6.51
CA ILE A 39 15.10 5.06 -5.80
C ILE A 39 14.03 4.51 -4.86
N GLY A 40 13.93 3.19 -4.77
CA GLY A 40 13.03 2.50 -3.85
C GLY A 40 12.44 1.23 -4.47
N GLY A 41 12.41 0.16 -3.67
CA GLY A 41 11.80 -1.12 -4.04
C GLY A 41 10.26 -1.07 -4.02
N PRO A 42 9.61 -2.21 -4.28
CA PRO A 42 8.16 -2.32 -4.17
C PRO A 42 7.71 -2.19 -2.71
N ALA A 43 6.69 -1.36 -2.47
CA ALA A 43 5.95 -1.36 -1.23
C ALA A 43 4.92 -2.51 -1.25
N ASP A 44 4.73 -3.21 -0.13
CA ASP A 44 3.67 -4.21 -0.03
C ASP A 44 2.30 -3.59 -0.31
N VAL A 45 2.04 -2.40 0.26
CA VAL A 45 0.88 -1.55 0.00
C VAL A 45 1.28 -0.07 0.02
N LEU A 46 0.83 0.68 -0.97
CA LEU A 46 0.85 2.15 -1.01
C LEU A 46 -0.60 2.66 -1.01
N VAL A 47 -0.92 3.56 -0.09
CA VAL A 47 -2.24 4.21 0.00
C VAL A 47 -2.11 5.68 -0.36
N GLU A 48 -2.93 6.14 -1.29
CA GLU A 48 -3.05 7.54 -1.67
C GLU A 48 -4.45 8.05 -1.24
N PRO A 49 -4.55 8.59 -0.02
CA PRO A 49 -5.80 9.11 0.51
C PRO A 49 -6.17 10.45 -0.13
N GLY A 50 -7.46 10.67 -0.32
CA GLY A 50 -8.03 11.93 -0.81
C GLY A 50 -8.43 12.91 0.30
N SER A 51 -8.41 12.48 1.57
CA SER A 51 -8.79 13.32 2.71
C SER A 51 -8.02 12.98 4.00
N ALA A 52 -8.05 13.90 4.97
CA ALA A 52 -7.41 13.70 6.27
C ALA A 52 -8.07 12.59 7.09
N GLU A 53 -9.38 12.41 6.95
CA GLU A 53 -10.14 11.34 7.60
C GLU A 53 -9.70 9.96 7.10
N GLN A 54 -9.39 9.85 5.80
CA GLN A 54 -8.86 8.61 5.22
C GLN A 54 -7.46 8.31 5.74
N VAL A 55 -6.60 9.32 5.97
CA VAL A 55 -5.31 9.14 6.64
C VAL A 55 -5.52 8.61 8.07
N ALA A 56 -6.44 9.21 8.82
CA ALA A 56 -6.73 8.81 10.19
C ALA A 56 -7.26 7.38 10.31
N ALA A 57 -7.91 6.84 9.26
CA ALA A 57 -8.40 5.47 9.23
C ALA A 57 -7.30 4.40 9.07
N VAL A 58 -6.06 4.81 8.75
CA VAL A 58 -4.90 3.92 8.55
C VAL A 58 -4.10 3.69 9.84
N VAL A 59 -4.02 4.70 10.72
CA VAL A 59 -3.20 4.72 11.96
C VAL A 59 -3.93 4.18 13.17
#